data_AF-A0A067JMJ7-F1
#
_entry.id   AF-A0A067JMJ7-F1
#
_cell.length_a   1.000
_cell.length_b   1.000
_cell.length_c   1.000
_cell.angle_alpha   90.00
_cell.angle_beta   90.00
_cell.angle_gamma   90.00
#
_symmetry.space_group_name_H-M   'P 1'
#
loop_
_entity.id
_entity.type
_entity.pdbx_description
1 polymer ?
#
loop_
_entity_poly.entity_id
_entity_poly.type
_entity_poly.pdbx_seq_one_letter_code
_entity_poly.pdbx_strand_id
1 'polypeptide(L)'
;MNKKGLAILMRARMKSPRDQTKLPLLTLNNRVNQIISDSQDSQFDASVSEGGANKLNVSTNGKRDFDSVRESLHSAISLNKTEVLDVALNDFSEGYVSLSFEDRQKLLLTLAKVYDLNRMQVRDLIKQYLGFEVPGSNSVESSTAEEEAMLSCFYRIERNLRQALQPAYEVLFERLNNHPGGLKFLSIFRADILSFLA
;
A
#
# COMPACT_ATOMS: atom_id res chain seq x y z
N MET A 1 -25.96 32.58 14.99
CA MET A 1 -26.07 31.98 13.64
C MET A 1 -27.30 32.54 12.92
N ASN A 2 -27.15 33.09 11.72
CA ASN A 2 -28.23 33.75 10.99
C ASN A 2 -29.08 32.71 10.23
N LYS A 3 -30.36 32.59 10.60
CA LYS A 3 -31.34 31.63 10.05
C LYS A 3 -31.46 31.71 8.51
N LYS A 4 -31.15 32.86 7.91
CA LYS A 4 -31.18 33.06 6.45
C LYS A 4 -30.07 32.29 5.72
N GLY A 5 -28.90 32.13 6.34
CA GLY A 5 -27.78 31.38 5.73
C GLY A 5 -28.06 29.88 5.62
N LEU A 6 -28.73 29.30 6.61
CA LEU A 6 -29.10 27.89 6.63
C LEU A 6 -30.16 27.57 5.56
N ALA A 7 -31.13 28.47 5.34
CA ALA A 7 -32.16 28.29 4.33
C ALA A 7 -31.61 28.30 2.88
N ILE A 8 -30.52 29.04 2.64
CA ILE A 8 -29.84 29.07 1.33
C ILE A 8 -29.09 27.74 1.13
N LEU A 9 -28.38 27.25 2.14
CA LEU A 9 -27.67 25.98 2.09
C LEU A 9 -28.61 24.79 1.83
N MET A 10 -29.80 24.80 2.43
CA MET A 10 -30.81 23.74 2.26
C MET A 10 -31.55 23.79 0.91
N ARG A 11 -31.49 24.91 0.16
CA ARG A 11 -32.06 25.00 -1.20
C ARG A 11 -31.09 24.63 -2.30
N ALA A 12 -29.79 24.58 -2.03
CA ALA A 12 -28.81 24.15 -3.01
C ALA A 12 -28.98 22.64 -3.28
N ARG A 13 -29.59 22.29 -4.42
CA ARG A 13 -29.64 20.89 -4.88
C ARG A 13 -28.21 20.40 -5.12
N MET A 14 -27.78 19.40 -4.35
CA MET A 14 -26.57 18.62 -4.64
C MET A 14 -26.78 17.87 -5.96
N LYS A 15 -25.93 18.14 -6.95
CA LYS A 15 -25.91 17.41 -8.22
C LYS A 15 -25.33 16.02 -7.95
N SER A 16 -26.19 15.03 -7.83
CA SER A 16 -25.79 13.63 -7.65
C SER A 16 -25.20 13.07 -8.96
N PRO A 17 -24.04 12.39 -8.94
CA PRO A 17 -23.48 11.75 -10.12
C PRO A 17 -24.05 10.34 -10.28
N ARG A 18 -25.18 10.21 -10.97
CA ARG A 18 -25.59 8.95 -11.62
C ARG A 18 -26.28 9.25 -12.95
N ASP A 19 -25.49 9.10 -14.02
CA ASP A 19 -25.81 8.49 -15.32
C ASP A 19 -24.94 9.13 -16.40
N GLN A 20 -23.84 8.44 -16.73
CA GLN A 20 -23.15 8.59 -18.02
C GLN A 20 -22.95 7.20 -18.62
N THR A 21 -24.05 6.49 -18.88
CA THR A 21 -24.09 5.52 -19.97
C THR A 21 -24.06 6.29 -21.28
N LYS A 22 -22.85 6.58 -21.78
CA LYS A 22 -22.48 6.90 -23.19
C LYS A 22 -21.01 7.33 -23.23
N LEU A 23 -20.11 6.34 -23.20
CA LEU A 23 -18.73 6.54 -23.65
C LEU A 23 -18.71 6.39 -25.18
N PRO A 24 -18.26 7.39 -25.95
CA PRO A 24 -17.92 7.16 -27.35
C PRO A 24 -16.64 6.31 -27.42
N LEU A 25 -16.76 5.19 -28.12
CA LEU A 25 -15.65 4.35 -28.58
C LEU A 25 -14.65 5.23 -29.34
N LEU A 26 -13.46 5.44 -28.78
CA LEU A 26 -12.31 5.94 -29.55
C LEU A 26 -11.33 4.79 -29.74
N THR A 27 -11.49 4.15 -30.90
CA THR A 27 -10.56 3.24 -31.54
C THR A 27 -9.23 3.95 -31.78
N LEU A 28 -8.19 3.61 -31.02
CA LEU A 28 -6.81 3.93 -31.37
C LEU A 28 -6.18 2.69 -31.99
N ASN A 29 -6.30 2.62 -33.32
CA ASN A 29 -5.67 1.63 -34.17
C ASN A 29 -4.15 1.82 -34.20
N ASN A 30 -3.49 0.66 -34.27
CA ASN A 30 -2.07 0.45 -34.54
C ASN A 30 -1.50 1.30 -35.70
N ARG A 31 -0.34 1.90 -35.47
CA ARG A 31 0.71 2.19 -36.47
C ARG A 31 2.01 1.63 -35.86
N VAL A 32 2.47 0.44 -36.22
CA VAL A 32 3.29 0.12 -37.41
C VAL A 32 4.37 1.18 -37.63
N ASN A 33 5.53 0.95 -36.99
CA ASN A 33 6.83 1.43 -37.49
C ASN A 33 7.67 0.19 -37.81
N GLN A 34 7.65 -0.18 -39.09
CA GLN A 34 8.75 -0.88 -39.77
C GLN A 34 9.51 0.15 -40.60
N ILE A 35 10.74 -0.20 -41.00
CA ILE A 35 11.74 0.55 -41.79
C ILE A 35 12.68 1.33 -40.84
N ILE A 36 13.96 0.96 -40.63
CA ILE A 36 15.04 0.70 -41.59
C ILE A 36 16.04 -0.36 -41.04
N SER A 37 16.46 -1.27 -41.92
CA SER A 37 17.62 -2.16 -41.75
C SER A 37 18.92 -1.50 -42.27
N ASP A 38 20.05 -2.03 -41.79
CA ASP A 38 21.38 -2.07 -42.39
C ASP A 38 22.37 -0.92 -42.11
N SER A 39 23.38 -1.22 -41.27
CA SER A 39 24.81 -1.11 -41.62
C SER A 39 25.64 -2.04 -40.71
N GLN A 40 26.35 -2.98 -41.33
CA GLN A 40 27.55 -3.68 -40.81
C GLN A 40 28.68 -2.63 -40.62
N ASP A 41 29.82 -2.79 -39.94
CA ASP A 41 30.69 -3.94 -39.68
C ASP A 41 31.85 -3.47 -38.73
N SER A 42 32.43 -4.38 -37.93
CA SER A 42 33.90 -4.60 -37.69
C SER A 42 34.84 -3.39 -37.33
N GLN A 43 35.86 -3.40 -36.44
CA GLN A 43 36.63 -4.38 -35.63
C GLN A 43 37.78 -3.60 -34.90
N PHE A 44 38.37 -4.19 -33.83
CA PHE A 44 39.65 -3.85 -33.14
C PHE A 44 39.66 -2.61 -32.19
N ASP A 45 40.36 -2.56 -31.06
CA ASP A 45 41.54 -3.30 -30.59
C ASP A 45 41.69 -3.29 -29.05
N ALA A 46 42.49 -4.23 -28.56
CA ALA A 46 42.86 -4.41 -27.15
C ALA A 46 43.95 -3.42 -26.70
N SER A 47 43.91 -2.96 -25.44
CA SER A 47 45.14 -2.75 -24.66
C SER A 47 44.87 -2.72 -23.15
N VAL A 48 45.78 -3.39 -22.47
CA VAL A 48 45.95 -3.60 -21.03
C VAL A 48 46.56 -2.35 -20.39
N SER A 49 46.11 -1.96 -19.19
CA SER A 49 47.04 -1.53 -18.13
C SER A 49 46.39 -1.58 -16.74
N GLU A 50 47.18 -2.14 -15.83
CA GLU A 50 46.93 -2.42 -14.43
C GLU A 50 46.72 -1.18 -13.54
N GLY A 51 46.12 -1.42 -12.36
CA GLY A 51 46.48 -0.68 -11.15
C GLY A 51 45.31 -0.05 -10.40
N GLY A 52 44.81 -0.74 -9.37
CA GLY A 52 43.93 -0.12 -8.38
C GLY A 52 42.93 -1.08 -7.75
N ALA A 53 43.39 -1.91 -6.83
CA ALA A 53 42.56 -2.79 -6.01
C ALA A 53 41.67 -1.97 -5.06
N ASN A 54 40.56 -1.44 -5.56
CA ASN A 54 39.42 -1.05 -4.76
C ASN A 54 38.33 -2.10 -5.00
N LYS A 55 38.20 -3.00 -4.03
CA LYS A 55 37.16 -4.03 -3.95
C LYS A 55 35.78 -3.36 -3.78
N LEU A 56 35.31 -2.71 -4.83
CA LEU A 56 33.90 -2.45 -5.03
C LEU A 56 33.29 -3.80 -5.36
N ASN A 57 32.45 -4.31 -4.46
CA ASN A 57 31.59 -5.45 -4.73
C ASN A 57 30.65 -5.07 -5.88
N VAL A 58 31.14 -5.23 -7.10
CA VAL A 58 30.32 -5.35 -8.30
C VAL A 58 29.48 -6.60 -8.07
N SER A 59 28.22 -6.38 -7.69
CA SER A 59 27.22 -7.40 -7.47
C SER A 59 27.06 -8.18 -8.77
N THR A 60 27.68 -9.35 -8.82
CA THR A 60 27.52 -10.33 -9.88
C THR A 60 26.06 -10.77 -9.94
N ASN A 61 25.45 -10.57 -11.10
CA ASN A 61 24.14 -11.03 -11.55
C ASN A 61 23.58 -12.27 -10.83
N GLY A 62 22.30 -12.18 -10.44
CA GLY A 62 21.37 -13.29 -10.63
C GLY A 62 20.19 -13.35 -9.66
N LYS A 63 20.41 -13.10 -8.38
CA LYS A 63 19.38 -13.26 -7.35
C LYS A 63 19.66 -12.31 -6.20
N ARG A 64 18.70 -11.44 -5.88
CA ARG A 64 18.78 -10.68 -4.64
C ARG A 64 18.49 -11.62 -3.47
N ASP A 65 19.25 -11.43 -2.40
CA ASP A 65 19.10 -12.25 -1.21
C ASP A 65 17.71 -12.01 -0.59
N PHE A 66 17.08 -13.10 -0.13
CA PHE A 66 15.74 -13.08 0.45
C PHE A 66 15.66 -12.09 1.62
N ASP A 67 16.68 -12.08 2.48
CA ASP A 67 16.70 -11.21 3.65
C ASP A 67 16.77 -9.72 3.24
N SER A 68 17.54 -9.38 2.20
CA SER A 68 17.58 -8.02 1.65
C SER A 68 16.22 -7.58 1.09
N VAL A 69 15.52 -8.46 0.37
CA VAL A 69 14.16 -8.16 -0.15
C VAL A 69 13.14 -8.03 1.00
N ARG A 70 13.30 -8.81 2.07
CA ARG A 70 12.47 -8.69 3.27
C ARG A 70 12.72 -7.36 4.00
N GLU A 71 13.96 -6.89 4.05
CA GLU A 71 14.32 -5.60 4.65
C GLU A 71 13.80 -4.41 3.84
N SER A 72 13.87 -4.49 2.50
CA SER A 72 13.28 -3.45 1.64
C SER A 72 11.76 -3.42 1.74
N LEU A 73 11.10 -4.58 1.88
CA LEU A 73 9.68 -4.67 2.23
C LEU A 73 9.37 -3.97 3.57
N HIS A 74 10.16 -4.26 4.61
CA HIS A 74 9.99 -3.63 5.92
C HIS A 74 10.13 -2.10 5.82
N SER A 75 11.17 -1.64 5.12
CA SER A 75 11.44 -0.23 4.89
C SER A 75 10.30 0.45 4.11
N ALA A 76 9.77 -0.22 3.08
CA ALA A 76 8.64 0.26 2.29
C ALA A 76 7.35 0.42 3.11
N ILE A 77 7.20 -0.27 4.24
CA ILE A 77 6.06 -0.14 5.16
C ILE A 77 6.35 0.92 6.24
N SER A 78 7.56 0.91 6.82
CA SER A 78 7.88 1.70 8.02
C SER A 78 8.41 3.11 7.75
N LEU A 79 8.98 3.39 6.58
CA LEU A 79 9.52 4.71 6.25
C LEU A 79 8.41 5.73 6.01
N ASN A 80 8.62 6.98 6.43
CA ASN A 80 7.68 8.09 6.26
C ASN A 80 8.22 9.24 5.38
N LYS A 81 9.49 9.17 4.96
CA LYS A 81 10.14 10.19 4.12
C LYS A 81 10.05 9.76 2.66
N THR A 82 9.44 10.59 1.81
CA THR A 82 9.11 10.28 0.41
C THR A 82 10.33 9.87 -0.43
N GLU A 83 11.45 10.60 -0.31
CA GLU A 83 12.65 10.34 -1.13
C GLU A 83 13.30 8.97 -0.85
N VAL A 84 13.31 8.53 0.41
CA VAL A 84 13.85 7.21 0.80
C VAL A 84 12.82 6.10 0.50
N LEU A 85 11.54 6.47 0.49
CA LEU A 85 10.45 5.54 0.22
C LEU A 85 10.45 5.05 -1.23
N ASP A 86 10.65 5.93 -2.21
CA ASP A 86 10.67 5.54 -3.62
C ASP A 86 11.81 4.56 -3.92
N VAL A 87 12.98 4.76 -3.31
CA VAL A 87 14.10 3.81 -3.39
C VAL A 87 13.70 2.47 -2.78
N ALA A 88 13.12 2.47 -1.58
CA ALA A 88 12.68 1.23 -0.92
C ALA A 88 11.60 0.48 -1.72
N LEU A 89 10.69 1.17 -2.41
CA LEU A 89 9.66 0.57 -3.25
C LEU A 89 10.23 -0.03 -4.55
N ASN A 90 11.18 0.64 -5.18
CA ASN A 90 11.92 0.10 -6.33
C ASN A 90 12.74 -1.12 -5.91
N ASP A 91 13.50 -1.00 -4.82
CA ASP A 91 14.26 -2.10 -4.26
C ASP A 91 13.35 -3.27 -3.87
N PHE A 92 12.18 -3.04 -3.29
CA PHE A 92 11.26 -4.13 -2.99
C PHE A 92 10.71 -4.79 -4.26
N SER A 93 10.19 -4.00 -5.20
CA SER A 93 9.48 -4.52 -6.38
C SER A 93 10.38 -5.31 -7.32
N GLU A 94 11.55 -4.76 -7.67
CA GLU A 94 12.55 -5.47 -8.47
C GLU A 94 13.09 -6.70 -7.74
N GLY A 95 13.22 -6.62 -6.42
CA GLY A 95 13.78 -7.66 -5.57
C GLY A 95 12.87 -8.86 -5.54
N TYR A 96 11.59 -8.60 -5.29
CA TYR A 96 10.53 -9.59 -5.34
C TYR A 96 10.49 -10.33 -6.68
N VAL A 97 10.58 -9.61 -7.81
CA VAL A 97 10.58 -10.24 -9.14
C VAL A 97 11.83 -11.11 -9.36
N SER A 98 12.96 -10.80 -8.74
CA SER A 98 14.18 -11.62 -8.83
C SER A 98 14.15 -12.89 -7.94
N LEU A 99 13.22 -12.99 -6.99
CA LEU A 99 13.10 -14.14 -6.11
C LEU A 99 12.57 -15.39 -6.83
N SER A 100 12.94 -16.56 -6.30
CA SER A 100 12.32 -17.84 -6.69
C SER A 100 10.84 -17.87 -6.32
N PHE A 101 10.07 -18.78 -6.94
CA PHE A 101 8.65 -18.91 -6.64
C PHE A 101 8.41 -19.28 -5.16
N GLU A 102 9.26 -20.15 -4.62
CA GLU A 102 9.24 -20.58 -3.21
C GLU A 102 9.56 -19.41 -2.27
N ASP A 103 10.54 -18.58 -2.61
CA ASP A 103 10.91 -17.40 -1.81
C ASP A 103 9.83 -16.32 -1.86
N ARG A 104 9.16 -16.14 -3.01
CA ARG A 104 7.99 -15.26 -3.10
C ARG A 104 6.85 -15.76 -2.23
N GLN A 105 6.57 -17.06 -2.22
CA GLN A 105 5.58 -17.67 -1.33
C GLN A 105 5.93 -17.39 0.14
N LYS A 106 7.18 -17.63 0.51
CA LYS A 106 7.69 -17.39 1.86
C LYS A 106 7.56 -15.92 2.25
N LEU A 107 7.83 -15.00 1.32
CA LEU A 107 7.70 -13.56 1.57
C LEU A 107 6.22 -13.14 1.74
N LEU A 108 5.31 -13.66 0.92
CA LEU A 108 3.87 -13.41 1.04
C LEU A 108 3.30 -13.95 2.36
N LEU A 109 3.75 -15.14 2.79
CA LEU A 109 3.41 -15.67 4.11
C LEU A 109 3.97 -14.79 5.24
N THR A 110 5.16 -14.23 5.05
CA THR A 110 5.75 -13.28 6.00
C THR A 110 4.92 -11.99 6.05
N LEU A 111 4.49 -11.48 4.89
CA LEU A 111 3.61 -10.32 4.80
C LEU A 111 2.32 -10.53 5.59
N ALA A 112 1.65 -11.66 5.37
CA ALA A 112 0.39 -12.02 6.02
C ALA A 112 0.51 -12.33 7.52
N LYS A 113 1.71 -12.71 8.02
CA LYS A 113 1.91 -13.03 9.44
C LYS A 113 2.45 -11.86 10.26
N VAL A 114 3.41 -11.13 9.71
CA VAL A 114 4.16 -10.09 10.43
C VAL A 114 3.49 -8.72 10.28
N TYR A 115 2.88 -8.45 9.12
CA TYR A 115 2.31 -7.15 8.78
C TYR A 115 0.79 -7.15 8.72
N ASP A 116 0.17 -8.12 9.40
CA ASP A 116 -1.28 -8.18 9.67
C ASP A 116 -1.67 -7.08 10.69
N LEU A 117 -2.76 -7.31 11.43
CA LEU A 117 -3.24 -6.49 12.52
C LEU A 117 -2.34 -6.59 13.77
N ASN A 118 -2.23 -5.48 14.50
CA ASN A 118 -1.72 -5.52 15.87
C ASN A 118 -2.78 -6.14 16.80
N ARG A 119 -2.80 -7.47 16.90
CA ARG A 119 -3.78 -8.23 17.68
C ARG A 119 -3.79 -7.86 19.18
N MET A 120 -2.65 -7.42 19.71
CA MET A 120 -2.55 -6.95 21.09
C MET A 120 -3.34 -5.65 21.27
N GLN A 121 -3.10 -4.67 20.41
CA GLN A 121 -3.83 -3.40 20.43
C GLN A 121 -5.33 -3.58 20.17
N VAL A 122 -5.70 -4.42 19.20
CA VAL A 122 -7.11 -4.73 18.91
C VAL A 122 -7.79 -5.35 20.12
N ARG A 123 -7.15 -6.34 20.77
CA ARG A 123 -7.69 -6.98 21.98
C ARG A 123 -7.87 -5.98 23.11
N ASP A 124 -6.91 -5.09 23.33
CA ASP A 124 -6.98 -4.11 24.41
C ASP A 124 -8.06 -3.06 24.15
N LEU A 125 -8.27 -2.65 22.89
CA LEU A 125 -9.39 -1.79 22.48
C LEU A 125 -10.75 -2.48 22.65
N ILE A 126 -10.86 -3.76 22.31
CA ILE A 126 -12.09 -4.55 22.52
C ILE A 126 -12.39 -4.65 24.03
N LYS A 127 -11.39 -4.91 24.86
CA LYS A 127 -11.56 -4.92 26.32
C LYS A 127 -12.04 -3.57 26.85
N GLN A 128 -11.48 -2.48 26.35
CA GLN A 128 -11.97 -1.14 26.70
C GLN A 128 -13.42 -0.97 26.25
N TYR A 129 -13.76 -1.32 25.02
CA TYR A 129 -15.12 -1.21 24.49
C TYR A 129 -16.16 -1.99 25.31
N LEU A 130 -15.85 -3.24 25.67
CA LEU A 130 -16.73 -4.10 26.48
C LEU A 130 -16.76 -3.72 27.95
N GLY A 131 -15.68 -3.10 28.47
CA GLY A 131 -15.58 -2.64 29.85
C GLY A 131 -16.31 -1.32 30.11
N PHE A 132 -16.71 -0.59 29.07
CA PHE A 132 -17.72 0.46 29.20
C PHE A 132 -19.09 -0.20 29.36
N GLU A 133 -19.44 -0.57 30.60
CA GLU A 133 -20.83 -0.84 30.92
C GLU A 133 -21.63 0.44 30.68
N VAL A 134 -22.56 0.39 29.73
CA VAL A 134 -23.61 1.40 29.60
C VAL A 134 -24.39 1.35 30.91
N PRO A 135 -24.47 2.44 31.70
CA PRO A 135 -25.31 2.49 32.88
C PRO A 135 -26.68 2.02 32.44
N GLY A 136 -27.10 0.87 32.97
CA GLY A 136 -28.40 0.33 32.63
C GLY A 136 -29.45 1.42 32.87
N SER A 137 -30.51 1.36 32.08
CA SER A 137 -31.75 2.17 32.08
C SER A 137 -32.40 2.44 33.46
N ASN A 138 -31.75 2.09 34.57
CA ASN A 138 -32.24 2.13 35.95
C ASN A 138 -31.49 3.14 36.84
N SER A 139 -30.47 3.87 36.35
CA SER A 139 -29.92 5.01 37.10
C SER A 139 -30.72 6.27 36.79
N VAL A 140 -31.69 6.57 37.66
CA VAL A 140 -32.65 7.69 37.54
C VAL A 140 -31.98 9.09 37.58
N GLU A 141 -30.66 9.21 37.58
CA GLU A 141 -29.93 10.50 37.64
C GLU A 141 -28.61 10.49 36.84
N SER A 142 -28.54 9.90 35.64
CA SER A 142 -27.44 10.25 34.73
C SER A 142 -27.67 11.68 34.21
N SER A 143 -26.75 12.59 34.53
CA SER A 143 -26.79 13.92 33.91
C SER A 143 -26.62 13.77 32.40
N THR A 144 -27.33 14.55 31.59
CA THR A 144 -27.21 14.50 30.12
C THR A 144 -25.77 14.68 29.64
N ALA A 145 -24.94 15.38 30.43
CA ALA A 145 -23.52 15.56 30.18
C ALA A 145 -22.68 14.28 30.37
N GLU A 146 -23.04 13.42 31.33
CA GLU A 146 -22.36 12.12 31.54
C GLU A 146 -22.67 11.13 30.42
N GLU A 147 -23.90 11.11 29.92
CA GLU A 147 -24.29 10.30 28.76
C GLU A 147 -23.57 10.75 27.49
N GLU A 148 -23.52 12.06 27.22
CA GLU A 148 -22.76 12.62 26.09
C GLU A 148 -21.26 12.32 26.18
N ALA A 149 -20.68 12.41 27.38
CA ALA A 149 -19.28 12.06 27.61
C ALA A 149 -19.01 10.58 27.36
N MET A 150 -19.93 9.70 27.77
CA MET A 150 -19.83 8.27 27.55
C MET A 150 -19.96 7.90 26.07
N LEU A 151 -20.94 8.47 25.37
CA LEU A 151 -21.10 8.29 23.93
C LEU A 151 -19.84 8.79 23.17
N SER A 152 -19.27 9.92 23.58
CA SER A 152 -18.00 10.42 23.05
C SER A 152 -16.85 9.42 23.25
N CYS A 153 -16.76 8.80 24.43
CA CYS A 153 -15.79 7.73 24.70
C CYS A 153 -16.00 6.52 23.78
N PHE A 154 -17.25 6.04 23.61
CA PHE A 154 -17.56 4.96 22.67
C PHE A 154 -17.12 5.29 21.25
N TYR A 155 -17.46 6.48 20.74
CA TYR A 155 -17.06 6.91 19.40
C TYR A 155 -15.54 6.97 19.22
N ARG A 156 -14.80 7.39 20.25
CA ARG A 156 -13.32 7.40 20.22
C ARG A 156 -12.77 5.98 20.18
N ILE A 157 -13.29 5.06 21.00
CA ILE A 157 -12.85 3.66 21.01
C ILE A 157 -13.15 2.99 19.67
N GLU A 158 -14.35 3.19 19.11
CA GLU A 158 -14.70 2.64 17.79
C GLU A 158 -13.82 3.20 16.67
N ARG A 159 -13.52 4.50 16.71
CA ARG A 159 -12.59 5.11 15.74
C ARG A 159 -11.21 4.47 15.84
N ASN A 160 -10.70 4.31 17.05
CA ASN A 160 -9.41 3.67 17.27
C ASN A 160 -9.43 2.19 16.85
N LEU A 161 -10.54 1.49 17.08
CA LEU A 161 -10.72 0.11 16.66
C LEU A 161 -10.73 -0.01 15.13
N ARG A 162 -11.44 0.88 14.42
CA ARG A 162 -11.39 0.95 12.95
C ARG A 162 -9.97 1.12 12.44
N GLN A 163 -9.18 1.99 13.07
CA GLN A 163 -7.78 2.20 12.68
C GLN A 163 -6.89 0.99 13.00
N ALA A 164 -7.07 0.36 14.18
CA ALA A 164 -6.29 -0.81 14.57
C ALA A 164 -6.64 -2.08 13.78
N LEU A 165 -7.83 -2.12 13.16
CA LEU A 165 -8.29 -3.18 12.27
C LEU A 165 -7.80 -3.00 10.81
N GLN A 166 -7.01 -1.95 10.52
CA GLN A 166 -6.30 -1.85 9.26
C GLN A 166 -4.98 -2.62 9.35
N PRO A 167 -4.72 -3.59 8.45
CA PRO A 167 -3.46 -4.33 8.45
C PRO A 167 -2.30 -3.43 8.02
N ALA A 168 -1.12 -3.64 8.61
CA ALA A 168 0.04 -2.82 8.30
C ALA A 168 0.48 -2.92 6.82
N TYR A 169 0.22 -4.06 6.16
CA TYR A 169 0.47 -4.22 4.73
C TYR A 169 -0.44 -3.36 3.83
N GLU A 170 -1.51 -2.76 4.34
CA GLU A 170 -2.36 -1.83 3.58
C GLU A 170 -1.55 -0.63 3.08
N VAL A 171 -0.66 -0.11 3.95
CA VAL A 171 0.25 1.00 3.66
C VAL A 171 1.15 0.68 2.47
N LEU A 172 1.65 -0.56 2.38
CA LEU A 172 2.45 -1.00 1.24
C LEU A 172 1.67 -0.91 -0.07
N PHE A 173 0.44 -1.40 -0.08
CA PHE A 173 -0.38 -1.43 -1.30
C PHE A 173 -0.79 -0.03 -1.76
N GLU A 174 -1.13 0.86 -0.83
CA GLU A 174 -1.41 2.25 -1.16
C GLU A 174 -0.19 2.93 -1.79
N ARG A 175 1.00 2.72 -1.20
CA ARG A 175 2.26 3.27 -1.70
C ARG A 175 2.63 2.72 -3.08
N LEU A 176 2.53 1.41 -3.27
CA LEU A 176 2.75 0.78 -4.58
C LEU A 176 1.73 1.26 -5.63
N ASN A 177 0.48 1.47 -5.25
CA ASN A 177 -0.54 1.96 -6.18
C ASN A 177 -0.22 3.37 -6.72
N ASN A 178 0.42 4.21 -5.89
CA ASN A 178 0.81 5.57 -6.24
C ASN A 178 2.22 5.67 -6.85
N HIS A 179 3.00 4.58 -6.83
CA HIS A 179 4.37 4.55 -7.34
C HIS A 179 4.39 4.27 -8.86
N PRO A 180 5.28 4.91 -9.64
CA PRO A 180 5.47 4.61 -11.05
C PRO A 180 5.71 3.11 -11.30
N GLY A 181 4.92 2.50 -12.19
CA GLY A 181 5.02 1.06 -12.48
C GLY A 181 4.46 0.13 -11.40
N GLY A 182 4.02 0.66 -10.24
CA GLY A 182 3.55 -0.15 -9.12
C GLY A 182 2.23 -0.88 -9.38
N LEU A 183 1.33 -0.36 -10.23
CA LEU A 183 0.14 -1.08 -10.69
C LEU A 183 0.48 -2.38 -11.45
N LYS A 184 1.53 -2.34 -12.30
CA LYS A 184 2.01 -3.53 -13.02
C LYS A 184 2.57 -4.54 -12.02
N PHE A 185 3.34 -4.07 -11.04
CA PHE A 185 3.86 -4.92 -9.97
C PHE A 185 2.75 -5.55 -9.13
N LEU A 186 1.74 -4.78 -8.69
CA LEU A 186 0.60 -5.27 -7.93
C LEU A 186 -0.19 -6.36 -8.70
N SER A 187 -0.22 -6.28 -10.02
CA SER A 187 -0.82 -7.31 -10.87
C SER A 187 -0.06 -8.64 -10.80
N ILE A 188 1.28 -8.59 -10.81
CA ILE A 188 2.15 -9.77 -10.63
C ILE A 188 1.98 -10.32 -9.21
N PHE A 189 2.06 -9.43 -8.21
CA PHE A 189 1.92 -9.77 -6.80
C PHE A 189 0.59 -10.48 -6.50
N ARG A 190 -0.51 -9.98 -7.09
CA ARG A 190 -1.83 -10.61 -6.99
C ARG A 190 -1.88 -11.97 -7.70
N ALA A 191 -1.27 -12.09 -8.88
CA ALA A 191 -1.23 -13.37 -9.60
C ALA A 191 -0.51 -14.44 -8.76
N ASP A 192 0.61 -14.09 -8.13
CA ASP A 192 1.34 -14.97 -7.22
C ASP A 192 0.47 -15.38 -6.02
N ILE A 193 -0.19 -14.42 -5.33
CA ILE A 193 -1.13 -14.74 -4.24
C ILE A 193 -2.20 -15.73 -4.70
N LEU A 194 -2.83 -15.49 -5.85
CA LEU A 194 -3.88 -16.38 -6.37
C LEU A 194 -3.33 -17.77 -6.68
N SER A 195 -2.13 -17.87 -7.22
CA SER A 195 -1.47 -19.16 -7.50
C SER A 195 -1.15 -19.96 -6.25
N PHE A 196 -0.91 -19.30 -5.11
CA PHE A 196 -0.67 -19.97 -3.83
C PHE A 196 -1.95 -20.35 -3.07
N LEU A 197 -3.09 -19.78 -3.47
CA LEU A 197 -4.40 -20.06 -2.87
C LEU A 197 -5.20 -21.12 -3.65
N ALA A 198 -4.87 -21.32 -4.93
CA ALA A 198 -5.49 -22.32 -5.81
C ALA A 198 -4.99 -23.74 -5.50
#